data_AF-A0A7V0VZT4-F1
#
_entry.id   AF-A0A7V0VZT4-F1
#
_cell.length_a   1.000
_cell.length_b   1.000
_cell.length_c   1.000
_cell.angle_alpha   90.00
_cell.angle_beta   90.00
_cell.angle_gamma   90.00
#
_symmetry.space_group_name_H-M   'P 1'
#
loop_
_entity.id
_entity.type
_entity.pdbx_description
1 polymer ?
#
loop_
_entity_poly.entity_id
_entity_poly.type
_entity_poly.pdbx_seq_one_letter_code
_entity_poly.pdbx_strand_id
1 'polypeptide(L)' 'NECYQKGLVLIAPIGFYGNVIRIAPPLVISQELADKGVDILEDVLMKIDK' A
#
# COMPACT_ATOMS: atom_id res chain seq x y z
N ASN A 1 2.69 9.52 -4.43
CA ASN A 1 2.73 9.60 -2.96
C ASN A 1 1.35 9.60 -2.30
N GLU A 2 0.27 9.14 -2.97
CA GLU A 2 -1.09 9.23 -2.41
C GLU A 2 -1.32 8.34 -1.17
N CYS A 3 -0.82 7.09 -1.19
CA CYS A 3 -0.93 6.19 -0.02
C CYS A 3 -0.25 6.80 1.23
N TYR A 4 0.92 7.41 1.06
CA TYR A 4 1.65 8.05 2.15
C TYR A 4 0.86 9.22 2.78
N GLN A 5 0.23 10.04 1.94
CA GLN A 5 -0.62 11.16 2.39
C GLN A 5 -1.85 10.67 3.18
N LYS A 6 -2.32 9.45 2.89
CA LYS A 6 -3.41 8.77 3.61
C LYS A 6 -2.94 7.97 4.84
N GLY A 7 -1.64 7.99 5.16
CA GLY A 7 -1.06 7.34 6.33
C GLY A 7 -0.58 5.90 6.11
N LEU A 8 -0.54 5.41 4.86
CA LEU A 8 0.02 4.11 4.52
C LEU A 8 1.46 4.25 4.02
N VAL A 9 2.42 3.72 4.78
CA VAL A 9 3.83 3.68 4.38
C VAL A 9 4.06 2.45 3.51
N LEU A 10 4.60 2.68 2.31
CA LEU A 10 4.99 1.63 1.38
C LEU A 10 6.52 1.54 1.30
N ILE A 11 7.02 0.34 1.01
CA ILE A 11 8.43 0.14 0.68
C ILE A 11 8.73 0.90 -0.62
N ALA A 12 9.91 1.53 -0.69
CA ALA A 12 10.37 2.22 -1.90
C ALA A 12 10.20 1.32 -3.15
N PRO A 13 9.99 1.87 -4.35
CA PRO A 13 9.76 1.08 -5.56
C PRO A 13 10.79 -0.04 -5.71
N ILE A 14 10.31 -1.28 -5.88
CA ILE A 14 11.16 -2.47 -6.03
C ILE A 14 10.85 -3.23 -7.33
N GLY A 15 11.57 -4.32 -7.54
CA GLY A 15 11.50 -5.14 -8.75
C GLY A 15 12.45 -4.62 -9.82
N PHE A 16 12.83 -5.47 -10.79
CA PHE A 16 13.79 -5.13 -11.83
C PHE A 16 13.41 -3.86 -12.61
N TYR A 17 12.12 -3.59 -12.76
CA TYR A 17 11.61 -2.42 -13.49
C TYR A 17 11.00 -1.35 -12.57
N GLY A 18 11.15 -1.45 -11.24
CA GLY A 18 10.59 -0.49 -10.29
C GLY A 18 9.06 -0.42 -10.28
N ASN A 19 8.37 -1.43 -10.82
CA ASN A 19 6.94 -1.47 -11.05
C ASN A 19 6.20 -2.43 -10.09
N VAL A 20 6.84 -2.81 -8.98
CA VAL A 20 6.27 -3.74 -8.00
C VAL A 20 6.02 -3.03 -6.68
N ILE A 21 4.79 -3.16 -6.18
CA ILE A 21 4.40 -2.80 -4.81
C ILE A 21 4.56 -4.03 -3.93
N ARG A 22 5.36 -3.94 -2.86
CA ARG A 22 5.56 -5.02 -1.88
C ARG A 22 4.70 -4.80 -0.65
N ILE A 23 3.92 -5.81 -0.30
CA ILE A 23 3.19 -5.87 0.97
C ILE A 23 4.01 -6.74 1.94
N ALA A 24 4.59 -6.11 2.95
CA ALA A 24 5.39 -6.79 3.98
C ALA A 24 5.17 -6.14 5.36
N PRO A 25 3.93 -6.19 5.90
CA PRO A 25 3.68 -5.75 7.27
C PRO A 25 4.41 -6.67 8.27
N PRO A 26 4.61 -6.23 9.52
CA PRO A 26 5.13 -7.11 10.57
C PRO A 26 4.16 -8.27 10.81
N LEU A 27 4.70 -9.44 11.17
CA LEU A 27 3.90 -10.67 11.41
C LEU A 27 2.90 -10.55 12.57
N VAL A 28 3.05 -9.51 13.40
CA VAL A 28 2.19 -9.23 14.56
C VAL A 28 1.16 -8.14 14.29
N ILE A 29 1.01 -7.68 13.04
CA ILE A 29 -0.01 -6.69 12.67
C ILE A 29 -1.42 -7.21 12.99
N SER A 30 -2.32 -6.34 13.47
CA SER A 30 -3.72 -6.70 13.65
C SER A 30 -4.44 -6.78 12.30
N GLN A 31 -5.48 -7.60 12.23
CA GLN A 31 -6.33 -7.71 11.03
C GLN A 31 -6.92 -6.34 10.65
N GLU A 32 -7.43 -5.58 11.62
CA GLU A 32 -7.99 -4.25 11.40
C GLU A 32 -6.99 -3.28 10.73
N LEU A 33 -5.73 -3.28 11.17
CA LEU A 33 -4.70 -2.42 10.56
C LEU A 33 -4.29 -2.90 9.17
N ALA A 34 -4.25 -4.21 8.96
CA ALA A 34 -3.97 -4.79 7.65
C ALA A 34 -5.08 -4.42 6.64
N ASP A 35 -6.34 -4.60 7.03
CA ASP A 35 -7.51 -4.26 6.21
C ASP A 35 -7.53 -2.77 5.86
N LYS A 36 -7.31 -1.90 6.86
CA LYS A 36 -7.21 -0.44 6.62
C LYS A 36 -6.09 -0.09 5.62
N GLY A 37 -4.98 -0.81 5.65
CA GLY A 37 -3.89 -0.63 4.68
C GLY A 37 -4.32 -1.04 3.26
N VAL A 38 -5.07 -2.13 3.13
CA VAL A 38 -5.62 -2.58 1.85
C VAL A 38 -6.67 -1.60 1.32
N ASP A 39 -7.57 -1.10 2.17
CA ASP A 39 -8.59 -0.11 1.80
C ASP A 39 -7.98 1.17 1.22
N ILE A 40 -6.91 1.68 1.86
CA ILE A 40 -6.17 2.86 1.37
C ILE A 40 -5.55 2.57 -0.01
N LEU A 41 -5.00 1.37 -0.19
CA LEU A 41 -4.37 0.98 -1.46
C LEU A 41 -5.42 0.87 -2.58
N GLU A 42 -6.56 0.25 -2.31
CA GLU A 42 -7.67 0.09 -3.25
C GLU A 42 -8.22 1.44 -3.71
N ASP A 43 -8.52 2.34 -2.77
CA ASP A 43 -9.04 3.69 -3.07
C ASP A 43 -8.08 4.49 -3.98
N VAL A 44 -6.77 4.42 -3.69
CA VAL A 44 -5.76 5.09 -4.53
C VAL A 44 -5.68 4.47 -5.92
N LEU A 45 -5.70 3.14 -6.04
CA LEU A 45 -5.62 2.47 -7.34
C LEU A 45 -6.87 2.73 -8.19
N MET A 46 -8.07 2.67 -7.61
CA MET A 46 -9.32 2.96 -8.31
C MET A 46 -9.42 4.41 -8.79
N LYS A 47 -8.78 5.34 -8.08
CA LYS A 47 -8.70 6.74 -8.51
C LYS A 47 -7.80 6.92 -9.73
N ILE A 48 -6.74 6.13 -9.87
CA ILE A 48 -5.79 6.21 -10.98
C ILE A 48 -6.33 5.52 -12.25
N ASP A 49 -7.16 4.49 -12.08
CA ASP A 49 -7.78 3.75 -13.20
C ASP A 49 -8.87 4.55 -13.95
N LYS A 50 -9.25 5.73 -13.43
CA LYS A 50 -10.19 6.66 -14.08
C LYS A 50 -9.46 7.79 -14.79
#